data_AF-A0A510KTU8-F1
#
_entry.id   AF-A0A510KTU8-F1
#
_cell.length_a   1.000
_cell.length_b   1.000
_cell.length_c   1.000
_cell.angle_alpha   90.00
_cell.angle_beta   90.00
_cell.angle_gamma   90.00
#
_symmetry.space_group_name_H-M   'P 1'
#
loop_
_entity.id
_entity.type
_entity.pdbx_description
1 polymer ?
#
loop_
_entity_poly.entity_id
_entity_poly.type
_entity_poly.pdbx_seq_one_letter_code
_entity_poly.pdbx_strand_id
1 'polypeptide(L)'
;MQDLTIDFAKNIYLKKYYLGNMLDKVVNDKVALSICDWAVNSGRNGTKNAQIAINQLTNANLDVDGIIGNKTLEALNSADPEKFLEVYHNLQRIYYKGKVEADRTQERFFDRLVKQSSEKGGVFERLG
;
A
#
# COMPACT_ATOMS: atom_id res chain seq x y z
N MET A 1 -8.60 -18.05 16.41
CA MET A 1 -7.18 -17.74 16.72
C MET A 1 -7.13 -17.35 18.19
N GLN A 2 -6.78 -18.28 19.09
CA GLN A 2 -6.64 -17.98 20.51
C GLN A 2 -5.16 -17.96 20.97
N ASP A 3 -4.26 -18.66 20.28
CA ASP A 3 -2.85 -18.81 20.67
C ASP A 3 -1.84 -18.13 19.73
N LEU A 4 -2.26 -17.08 19.00
CA LEU A 4 -1.37 -16.39 18.08
C LEU A 4 -0.49 -15.39 18.85
N THR A 5 0.82 -15.61 18.89
CA THR A 5 1.75 -14.64 19.50
C THR A 5 1.88 -13.40 18.63
N ILE A 6 2.17 -12.26 19.25
CA ILE A 6 2.45 -11.00 18.54
C ILE A 6 3.62 -11.19 17.56
N ASP A 7 4.66 -11.92 17.95
CA ASP A 7 5.81 -12.18 17.08
C ASP A 7 5.46 -13.02 15.86
N PHE A 8 4.55 -13.99 16.02
CA PHE A 8 4.07 -14.77 14.89
C PHE A 8 3.24 -13.89 13.94
N ALA A 9 2.38 -13.02 14.47
CA ALA A 9 1.65 -12.05 13.67
C ALA A 9 2.60 -11.12 12.90
N LYS A 10 3.58 -10.52 13.58
CA LYS A 10 4.61 -9.65 12.96
C LYS A 10 5.35 -10.38 11.84
N ASN A 11 5.70 -11.65 12.05
CA ASN A 11 6.35 -12.48 11.03
C ASN A 11 5.46 -12.71 9.80
N ILE A 12 4.15 -12.89 9.97
CA ILE A 12 3.21 -12.99 8.84
C ILE A 12 3.20 -11.69 8.05
N TYR A 13 3.07 -10.54 8.72
CA TYR A 13 3.09 -9.23 8.06
C TYR A 13 4.37 -9.00 7.27
N LEU A 14 5.52 -9.21 7.93
CA LEU A 14 6.84 -9.06 7.31
C LEU A 14 7.00 -9.98 6.10
N LYS A 15 6.77 -11.28 6.24
CA LYS A 15 7.02 -12.24 5.16
C LYS A 15 6.04 -12.09 4.00
N LYS A 16 4.74 -11.95 4.30
CA LYS A 16 3.70 -12.01 3.27
C LYS A 16 3.48 -10.67 2.58
N TYR A 17 3.48 -9.57 3.32
CA TYR A 17 3.05 -8.27 2.79
C TYR A 17 4.21 -7.33 2.50
N TYR A 18 5.32 -7.45 3.23
CA TYR A 18 6.51 -6.63 3.01
C TYR A 18 7.52 -7.30 2.07
N LEU A 19 8.18 -8.36 2.54
CA LEU A 19 9.20 -9.09 1.78
C LEU A 19 8.60 -9.80 0.55
N GLY A 20 7.41 -10.39 0.68
CA GLY A 20 6.70 -11.05 -0.42
C GLY A 20 6.35 -10.13 -1.59
N ASN A 21 6.38 -8.81 -1.37
CA ASN A 21 6.17 -7.78 -2.39
C ASN A 21 7.47 -7.01 -2.72
N MET A 22 8.64 -7.50 -2.30
CA MET A 22 9.96 -6.86 -2.50
C MET A 22 10.04 -5.43 -1.96
N LEU A 23 9.24 -5.08 -0.94
CA LEU A 23 9.17 -3.72 -0.41
C LEU A 23 10.42 -3.33 0.39
N ASP A 24 11.21 -4.31 0.83
CA ASP A 24 12.55 -4.12 1.39
C ASP A 24 13.55 -3.52 0.40
N LYS A 25 13.24 -3.55 -0.91
CA LYS A 25 14.09 -3.02 -1.98
C LYS A 25 13.63 -1.67 -2.50
N VAL A 26 12.54 -1.12 -1.94
CA VAL A 26 12.10 0.24 -2.22
C VAL A 26 12.91 1.19 -1.35
N VAL A 27 13.60 2.15 -1.97
CA VAL A 27 14.58 3.02 -1.29
C VAL A 27 13.92 3.98 -0.30
N ASN A 28 12.70 4.42 -0.60
CA ASN A 28 11.96 5.33 0.28
C ASN A 28 11.02 4.56 1.21
N ASP A 29 11.26 4.65 2.52
CA ASP A 29 10.48 3.93 3.54
C ASP A 29 8.99 4.30 3.51
N LYS A 30 8.64 5.58 3.32
CA LYS A 30 7.22 6.00 3.29
C LYS A 30 6.47 5.38 2.12
N VAL A 31 7.13 5.28 0.95
CA VAL A 31 6.59 4.60 -0.24
C VAL A 31 6.39 3.11 0.07
N ALA A 32 7.42 2.45 0.59
CA ALA A 32 7.37 1.02 0.95
C ALA A 32 6.24 0.74 1.95
N LEU A 33 6.16 1.51 3.03
CA LEU A 33 5.16 1.36 4.09
C LEU A 33 3.74 1.67 3.60
N SER A 34 3.57 2.68 2.73
CA SER A 34 2.25 2.99 2.15
C SER A 34 1.75 1.87 1.25
N ILE A 35 2.63 1.28 0.41
CA ILE A 35 2.26 0.14 -0.43
C ILE A 35 1.94 -1.08 0.44
N CYS A 36 2.74 -1.33 1.49
CA CYS A 36 2.51 -2.43 2.42
C CYS A 36 1.16 -2.29 3.13
N ASP A 37 0.81 -1.10 3.63
CA ASP A 37 -0.45 -0.83 4.32
C ASP A 37 -1.66 -1.16 3.45
N TRP A 38 -1.66 -0.68 2.20
CA TRP A 38 -2.78 -0.96 1.30
C TRP A 38 -2.79 -2.43 0.85
N ALA A 39 -1.62 -3.05 0.65
CA ALA A 39 -1.54 -4.47 0.33
C ALA A 39 -2.06 -5.37 1.47
N VAL A 40 -1.84 -4.98 2.73
CA VAL A 40 -2.43 -5.64 3.90
C VAL A 40 -3.95 -5.60 3.84
N ASN A 41 -4.51 -4.43 3.55
CA ASN A 41 -5.96 -4.21 3.60
C ASN A 41 -6.72 -4.71 2.36
N SER A 42 -6.08 -4.71 1.19
CA SER A 42 -6.75 -4.98 -0.10
C SER A 42 -5.96 -5.89 -1.05
N GLY A 43 -4.90 -6.56 -0.57
CA GLY A 43 -4.10 -7.49 -1.35
C GLY A 43 -3.48 -6.84 -2.59
N ARG A 44 -3.52 -7.55 -3.72
CA ARG A 44 -2.92 -7.13 -5.00
C ARG A 44 -3.46 -5.80 -5.54
N ASN A 45 -4.58 -5.28 -5.03
CA ASN A 45 -5.04 -3.93 -5.39
C ASN A 45 -4.04 -2.85 -4.93
N GLY A 46 -3.38 -3.02 -3.79
CA GLY A 46 -2.36 -2.08 -3.32
C GLY A 46 -1.17 -2.01 -4.27
N THR A 47 -0.66 -3.16 -4.70
CA THR A 47 0.50 -3.23 -5.61
C THR A 47 0.17 -2.83 -7.05
N LYS A 48 -1.02 -3.19 -7.56
CA LYS A 48 -1.51 -2.71 -8.87
C LYS A 48 -1.61 -1.19 -8.93
N ASN A 49 -2.15 -0.56 -7.88
CA ASN A 49 -2.26 0.89 -7.85
C ASN A 49 -0.89 1.59 -7.73
N ALA A 50 0.15 0.91 -7.23
CA ALA A 50 1.51 1.45 -7.27
C ALA A 50 2.04 1.51 -8.71
N GLN A 51 1.80 0.46 -9.50
CA GLN A 51 2.13 0.45 -10.94
C GLN A 51 1.32 1.51 -11.71
N ILE A 52 0.02 1.66 -11.41
CA ILE A 52 -0.82 2.71 -12.01
C ILE A 52 -0.28 4.10 -11.66
N ALA A 53 0.02 4.38 -10.39
CA ALA A 53 0.54 5.67 -9.96
C ALA A 53 1.85 6.02 -10.67
N ILE A 54 2.76 5.04 -10.80
CA ILE A 54 4.02 5.23 -11.53
C ILE A 54 3.77 5.52 -13.02
N ASN A 55 2.85 4.80 -13.68
CA ASN A 55 2.52 5.07 -15.08
C ASN A 55 1.81 6.41 -15.29
N GLN A 56 1.13 6.96 -14.28
CA GLN A 56 0.55 8.30 -14.35
C GLN A 56 1.60 9.41 -14.19
N LEU A 57 2.68 9.13 -13.45
CA LEU A 57 3.74 10.09 -13.14
C LEU A 57 4.92 10.04 -14.12
N THR A 58 5.09 8.92 -14.81
CA THR A 58 6.28 8.62 -15.60
C THR A 58 5.91 7.90 -16.90
N ASN A 59 6.84 7.85 -17.85
CA ASN A 59 6.69 7.07 -19.08
C ASN A 59 7.17 5.62 -18.93
N ALA A 60 7.15 5.06 -17.72
CA ALA A 60 7.67 3.72 -17.44
C ALA A 60 6.89 2.59 -18.14
N ASN A 61 5.62 2.83 -18.50
CA ASN A 61 4.76 1.88 -19.23
C ASN A 61 4.78 0.46 -18.63
N LEU A 62 4.66 0.38 -17.30
CA LEU A 62 4.62 -0.88 -16.56
C LEU A 62 3.33 -1.65 -16.85
N ASP A 63 3.42 -2.98 -16.92
CA ASP A 63 2.24 -3.84 -16.84
C ASP A 63 1.58 -3.70 -15.46
N VAL A 64 0.24 -3.64 -15.42
CA VAL A 64 -0.54 -3.52 -14.17
C VAL A 64 -0.97 -4.90 -13.66
N ASP A 65 0.00 -5.78 -13.47
CA ASP A 65 -0.19 -7.17 -13.05
C ASP A 65 -0.21 -7.36 -11.52
N GLY A 66 0.21 -6.33 -10.77
CA GLY A 66 0.34 -6.30 -9.32
C GLY A 66 1.56 -7.05 -8.78
N ILE A 67 2.52 -7.41 -9.63
CA ILE A 67 3.78 -8.06 -9.25
C ILE A 67 4.88 -6.99 -9.22
N ILE A 68 5.43 -6.72 -8.04
CA ILE A 68 6.57 -5.81 -7.91
C ILE A 68 7.84 -6.58 -8.30
N GLY A 69 8.21 -6.47 -9.58
CA GLY A 69 9.47 -6.98 -10.12
C GLY A 69 10.50 -5.87 -10.35
N ASN A 70 11.65 -6.22 -10.93
CA ASN A 70 12.77 -5.29 -11.12
C ASN A 70 12.38 -4.00 -11.85
N LYS A 71 11.53 -4.07 -12.89
CA LYS A 71 11.07 -2.88 -13.62
C LYS A 71 10.23 -1.94 -12.73
N THR A 72 9.34 -2.51 -11.91
CA THR A 72 8.54 -1.72 -10.96
C THR A 72 9.42 -1.11 -9.88
N LEU A 73 10.41 -1.85 -9.37
CA LEU A 73 11.37 -1.35 -8.39
C LEU A 73 12.23 -0.20 -8.93
N GLU A 74 12.77 -0.37 -10.14
CA GLU A 74 13.56 0.67 -10.81
C GLU A 74 12.74 1.95 -10.98
N ALA A 75 11.50 1.84 -11.44
CA ALA A 75 10.62 2.98 -11.61
C ALA A 75 10.22 3.63 -10.27
N LEU A 76 9.87 2.84 -9.24
CA LEU A 76 9.56 3.35 -7.90
C LEU A 76 10.74 4.10 -7.29
N ASN A 77 11.95 3.55 -7.41
CA ASN A 77 13.16 4.13 -6.82
C ASN A 77 13.68 5.35 -7.59
N SER A 78 13.26 5.51 -8.85
CA SER A 78 13.62 6.67 -9.68
C SER A 78 12.59 7.80 -9.62
N ALA A 79 11.36 7.50 -9.20
CA ALA A 79 10.29 8.49 -9.09
C ALA A 79 10.46 9.41 -7.88
N ASP A 80 9.93 10.63 -7.98
CA ASP A 80 9.81 11.52 -6.83
C ASP A 80 8.84 10.90 -5.80
N PRO A 81 9.31 10.61 -4.56
CA PRO A 81 8.52 9.86 -3.60
C PRO A 81 7.29 10.62 -3.11
N GLU A 82 7.36 11.94 -2.99
CA GLU A 82 6.23 12.75 -2.50
C GLU A 82 5.13 12.84 -3.58
N LYS A 83 5.51 13.02 -4.85
CA LYS A 83 4.56 12.95 -5.97
C LYS A 83 3.93 11.56 -6.10
N PHE A 84 4.71 10.49 -5.92
CA PHE A 84 4.18 9.13 -5.90
C PHE A 84 3.12 8.97 -4.80
N LEU A 85 3.44 9.38 -3.57
CA LEU A 85 2.54 9.24 -2.42
C LEU A 85 1.24 10.01 -2.63
N GLU A 86 1.30 11.23 -3.18
CA GLU A 86 0.12 12.04 -3.49
C GLU A 86 -0.85 11.28 -4.43
N VAL A 87 -0.34 10.80 -5.57
CA VAL A 87 -1.13 10.07 -6.57
C VAL A 87 -1.64 8.74 -5.98
N TYR A 88 -0.77 8.00 -5.32
CA TYR A 88 -1.08 6.69 -4.76
C TYR A 88 -2.18 6.76 -3.69
N HIS A 89 -2.10 7.72 -2.76
CA HIS A 89 -3.13 7.93 -1.75
C HIS A 89 -4.43 8.46 -2.35
N ASN A 90 -4.37 9.20 -3.45
CA ASN A 90 -5.58 9.59 -4.17
C ASN A 90 -6.31 8.38 -4.77
N LEU A 91 -5.57 7.47 -5.41
CA LEU A 91 -6.11 6.19 -5.90
C LEU A 91 -6.71 5.37 -4.75
N GLN A 92 -6.06 5.36 -3.58
CA GLN A 92 -6.57 4.68 -2.40
C GLN A 92 -7.91 5.25 -1.93
N ARG A 93 -8.05 6.58 -1.87
CA ARG A 93 -9.32 7.23 -1.51
C ARG A 93 -10.42 6.90 -2.50
N ILE A 94 -10.14 6.94 -3.80
CA ILE A 94 -11.11 6.60 -4.85
C ILE A 94 -11.57 5.15 -4.70
N TYR A 95 -10.64 4.22 -4.52
CA TYR A 95 -10.94 2.80 -4.36
C TYR A 95 -11.88 2.52 -3.19
N TYR A 96 -11.59 3.09 -2.02
CA TYR A 96 -12.43 2.85 -0.84
C TYR A 96 -13.77 3.58 -0.89
N LYS A 97 -13.84 4.79 -1.49
CA LYS A 97 -15.13 5.44 -1.75
C LYS A 97 -16.04 4.56 -2.61
N GLY A 98 -15.49 3.97 -3.69
CA GLY A 98 -16.25 3.04 -4.52
C GLY A 98 -16.73 1.79 -3.77
N LYS A 99 -15.96 1.29 -2.80
CA LYS A 99 -16.42 0.19 -1.92
C LYS A 99 -17.60 0.59 -1.03
N VAL A 100 -17.57 1.79 -0.46
CA VAL A 100 -18.67 2.30 0.38
C VAL A 100 -19.93 2.55 -0.45
N GLU A 101 -19.78 3.07 -1.66
CA GLU A 101 -20.90 3.25 -2.59
C GLU A 101 -21.55 1.92 -2.98
N ALA A 102 -20.75 0.87 -3.19
CA ALA A 102 -21.24 -0.47 -3.51
C ALA A 102 -21.84 -1.21 -2.30
N ASP A 103 -21.31 -0.96 -1.10
CA ASP A 103 -21.77 -1.55 0.16
C ASP A 103 -21.64 -0.55 1.31
N ARG A 104 -22.77 0.06 1.67
CA ARG A 104 -22.83 1.08 2.72
C ARG A 104 -22.40 0.58 4.11
N THR A 105 -22.36 -0.75 4.34
CA THR A 105 -21.87 -1.29 5.63
C THR A 105 -20.37 -1.04 5.83
N GLN A 106 -19.63 -0.70 4.77
CA GLN A 106 -18.20 -0.39 4.81
C GLN A 106 -17.89 1.04 5.28
N GLU A 107 -18.89 1.92 5.43
CA GLU A 107 -18.71 3.35 5.75
C GLU A 107 -17.88 3.57 7.03
N ARG A 108 -18.23 2.89 8.12
CA ARG A 108 -17.47 2.99 9.40
C ARG A 108 -16.04 2.46 9.33
N PHE A 109 -15.76 1.55 8.39
CA PHE A 109 -14.39 1.06 8.17
C PHE A 109 -13.58 2.11 7.40
N PHE A 110 -14.17 2.71 6.37
CA PHE A 110 -13.55 3.78 5.59
C PHE A 110 -13.24 5.03 6.42
N ASP A 111 -14.18 5.49 7.25
CA ASP A 111 -13.96 6.66 8.11
C ASP A 111 -12.74 6.50 9.03
N ARG A 112 -12.54 5.28 9.54
CA ARG A 112 -11.38 4.94 10.37
C ARG A 112 -10.08 4.93 9.58
N LEU A 113 -10.09 4.41 8.35
CA LEU A 113 -8.92 4.44 7.47
C LEU A 113 -8.51 5.89 7.15
N VAL A 114 -9.47 6.73 6.73
CA VAL A 114 -9.21 8.15 6.41
C VAL A 114 -8.64 8.88 7.61
N LYS A 115 -9.22 8.67 8.80
CA LYS A 115 -8.74 9.27 10.05
C LYS A 115 -7.32 8.81 10.42
N GLN A 116 -7.00 7.53 10.22
CA GLN A 116 -5.66 7.00 10.47
C GLN A 116 -4.62 7.60 9.52
N SER A 117 -4.93 7.71 8.22
CA SER A 117 -4.05 8.34 7.24
C SER A 117 -3.79 9.83 7.52
N SER A 118 -4.70 10.52 8.23
CA SER A 118 -4.53 11.94 8.60
C SER A 118 -3.86 12.16 9.96
N GLU A 119 -3.87 11.20 10.88
CA GLU A 119 -3.52 11.46 12.28
C GLU A 119 -2.17 10.87 12.73
N LYS A 120 -1.75 9.69 12.25
CA LYS A 120 -0.49 9.02 12.62
C LYS A 120 -0.11 8.06 11.51
N GLY A 121 1.15 8.04 11.08
CA GLY A 121 1.60 7.22 9.95
C GLY A 121 1.23 5.74 10.07
N GLY A 122 1.39 5.04 8.95
CA GLY A 122 0.74 3.76 8.64
C GLY A 122 0.87 2.67 9.72
N VAL A 123 0.17 1.53 9.53
CA VAL A 123 0.06 0.46 10.53
C VAL A 123 1.38 0.04 11.22
N PHE A 124 2.53 0.19 10.55
CA PHE A 124 3.86 -0.08 11.10
C PHE A 124 4.38 0.93 12.14
N GLU A 125 4.05 2.23 12.06
CA GLU A 125 4.50 3.22 13.06
C GLU A 125 3.86 3.00 14.44
N ARG A 126 2.78 2.22 14.50
CA ARG A 126 2.05 1.90 15.74
C ARG A 126 2.51 0.58 16.38
N LEU A 127 3.45 -0.13 15.75
CA LEU A 127 4.01 -1.41 16.24
C LEU A 127 5.44 -1.28 16.77
N GLY A 128 6.00 -0.07 16.75
CA GLY A 128 7.26 0.32 17.38
C GLY A 128 7.09 0.78 18.82
#